data_AF-A0A5B7DD43-F1
#
_entry.id   AF-A0A5B7DD43-F1
#
_cell.length_a   1.000
_cell.length_b   1.000
_cell.length_c   1.000
_cell.angle_alpha   90.00
_cell.angle_beta   90.00
_cell.angle_gamma   90.00
#
_symmetry.space_group_name_H-M   'P 1'
#
loop_
_entity.id
_entity.type
_entity.pdbx_description
1 polymer ?
#
loop_
_entity_poly.entity_id
_entity_poly.type
_entity_poly.pdbx_seq_one_letter_code
_entity_poly.pdbx_strand_id
1 'polypeptide(L)'
;MFSISIPLDHVQLDFKSVGDNTCNPKPGTGPESPRYPPWEPRVLRAITNFTATIGPTGGDRGYSLVTSYRSWNLAWWIEDKLIPEIYVERGQTYYFTVHGGNDHSDITRYHPLYITSSPEGGFNMKTSEEQEKEQIFAGVAYSKLRMPEPTAVGSLCQWKHIGQDMWQQSETFDTYKDSLYKSCDSGLPGSLVWTVAEDTPDLVYYQVCIYEESRTIV
;
A
#
# COMPACT_ATOMS: atom_id res chain seq x y z
N MET A 1 -5.19 18.54 58.13
CA MET A 1 -6.50 18.41 57.44
C MET A 1 -6.40 19.26 56.18
N PHE A 2 -6.09 18.65 55.04
CA PHE A 2 -6.13 19.29 53.73
C PHE A 2 -6.77 18.30 52.76
N SER A 3 -8.00 18.59 52.36
CA SER A 3 -8.74 17.87 51.33
C SER A 3 -8.39 18.46 49.98
N ILE A 4 -7.81 17.66 49.09
CA ILE A 4 -7.67 18.00 47.66
C ILE A 4 -8.87 17.39 46.95
N SER A 5 -9.74 18.23 46.40
CA SER A 5 -10.83 17.83 45.53
C SER A 5 -10.29 17.64 44.12
N ILE A 6 -10.32 16.40 43.63
CA ILE A 6 -9.95 16.03 42.25
C ILE A 6 -11.22 16.12 41.38
N PRO A 7 -11.22 16.85 40.25
CA PRO A 7 -12.36 16.92 39.35
C PRO A 7 -12.65 15.56 38.68
N LEU A 8 -13.94 15.33 38.41
CA LEU A 8 -14.58 14.03 38.20
C LEU A 8 -14.38 13.40 36.80
N ASP A 9 -13.19 13.54 36.19
CA ASP A 9 -12.93 12.99 34.84
C ASP A 9 -11.57 12.27 34.75
N HIS A 10 -11.22 11.52 35.78
CA HIS A 10 -10.04 10.64 35.73
C HIS A 10 -10.47 9.26 35.25
N VAL A 11 -10.19 8.94 33.98
CA VAL A 11 -10.30 7.57 33.46
C VAL A 11 -9.15 6.75 34.02
N GLN A 12 -9.45 5.95 35.06
CA GLN A 12 -8.55 4.90 35.52
C GLN A 12 -8.67 3.71 34.57
N LEU A 13 -7.55 3.32 33.95
CA LEU A 13 -7.47 2.06 33.21
C LEU A 13 -7.36 0.93 34.22
N ASP A 14 -8.47 0.25 34.47
CA ASP A 14 -8.54 -0.96 35.30
C ASP A 14 -8.35 -2.21 34.42
N PHE A 15 -7.23 -2.90 34.61
CA PHE A 15 -6.88 -4.13 33.87
C PHE A 15 -7.35 -5.41 34.58
N LYS A 16 -8.24 -5.31 35.58
CA LYS A 16 -8.70 -6.48 36.36
C LYS A 16 -10.15 -6.89 36.08
N SER A 17 -10.87 -6.23 35.19
CA SER A 17 -12.19 -6.70 34.76
C SER A 17 -12.05 -7.77 33.68
N VAL A 18 -12.54 -8.99 33.96
CA VAL A 18 -12.86 -9.98 32.92
C VAL A 18 -14.01 -9.37 32.10
N GLY A 19 -13.65 -8.70 31.01
CA GLY A 19 -14.58 -7.90 30.20
C GLY A 19 -15.61 -8.78 29.51
N ASP A 20 -16.88 -8.43 29.69
CA ASP A 20 -17.97 -8.94 28.89
C ASP A 20 -17.78 -8.44 27.45
N ASN A 21 -17.72 -9.35 26.47
CA ASN A 21 -17.28 -9.08 25.09
C ASN A 21 -18.31 -8.29 24.26
N THR A 22 -19.12 -7.45 24.89
CA THR A 22 -20.15 -6.66 24.22
C THR A 22 -19.63 -5.25 23.94
N CYS A 23 -18.80 -5.14 22.90
CA CYS A 23 -18.51 -3.86 22.25
C CYS A 23 -19.78 -3.34 21.57
N ASN A 24 -20.65 -2.66 22.32
CA ASN A 24 -21.74 -1.90 21.72
C ASN A 24 -21.16 -0.64 21.07
N PRO A 25 -21.28 -0.47 19.73
CA PRO A 25 -20.83 0.74 19.07
C PRO A 25 -21.62 1.94 19.61
N LYS A 26 -20.91 2.99 20.02
CA LYS A 26 -21.53 4.27 20.40
C LYS A 26 -22.41 4.75 19.25
N PRO A 27 -23.69 5.10 19.49
CA PRO A 27 -24.53 5.72 18.46
C PRO A 27 -24.10 7.18 18.31
N GLY A 28 -23.31 7.52 17.28
CA GLY A 28 -22.90 8.91 17.09
C GLY A 28 -21.77 9.24 16.13
N THR A 29 -21.28 8.34 15.28
CA THR A 29 -20.36 8.71 14.20
C THR A 29 -20.98 8.38 12.86
N GLY A 30 -21.69 9.35 12.29
CA GLY A 30 -21.84 9.42 10.83
C GLY A 30 -20.46 9.55 10.18
N PRO A 31 -20.34 9.37 8.85
CA PRO A 31 -19.06 9.54 8.17
C PRO A 31 -18.56 10.97 8.43
N GLU A 32 -17.47 11.08 9.20
CA GLU A 32 -16.78 12.35 9.44
C GLU A 32 -16.34 12.88 8.07
N SER A 33 -16.80 14.08 7.73
CA SER A 33 -16.45 14.68 6.45
C SER A 33 -14.93 14.87 6.38
N PRO A 34 -14.26 14.53 5.26
CA PRO A 34 -12.81 14.67 5.16
C PRO A 34 -12.39 16.10 5.51
N ARG A 35 -11.42 16.24 6.43
CA ARG A 35 -10.90 17.56 6.84
C ARG A 35 -10.26 18.30 5.66
N TYR A 36 -9.72 17.57 4.69
CA TYR A 36 -9.10 18.09 3.49
C TYR A 36 -9.55 17.29 2.26
N PRO A 37 -9.67 17.92 1.08
CA PRO A 37 -10.01 17.21 -0.16
C PRO A 37 -8.85 16.31 -0.62
N PRO A 38 -9.14 15.15 -1.23
CA PRO A 38 -8.11 14.30 -1.83
C PRO A 38 -7.41 15.04 -2.98
N TRP A 39 -6.15 14.67 -3.26
CA TRP A 39 -5.51 15.12 -4.48
C TRP A 39 -6.07 14.34 -5.67
N GLU A 40 -6.32 15.03 -6.78
CA GLU A 40 -6.82 14.41 -8.02
C GLU A 40 -6.02 13.17 -8.43
N PRO A 41 -6.66 12.02 -8.71
CA PRO A 41 -5.97 10.83 -9.17
C PRO A 41 -5.11 11.12 -10.40
N ARG A 42 -3.90 10.56 -10.41
CA ARG A 42 -3.02 10.67 -11.57
C ARG A 42 -3.34 9.56 -12.56
N VAL A 43 -3.30 9.86 -13.85
CA VAL A 43 -3.62 8.89 -14.90
C VAL A 43 -2.45 8.75 -15.86
N LEU A 44 -2.10 7.51 -16.19
CA LEU A 44 -1.09 7.14 -17.17
C LEU A 44 -1.76 6.44 -18.36
N ARG A 45 -1.56 6.97 -19.57
CA ARG A 45 -2.09 6.47 -20.85
C ARG A 45 -0.99 6.48 -21.90
N ALA A 46 -1.12 5.62 -22.91
CA ALA A 46 -0.24 5.59 -24.09
C ALA A 46 1.27 5.42 -23.78
N ILE A 47 1.61 4.83 -22.63
CA ILE A 47 2.98 4.45 -22.27
C ILE A 47 3.02 2.97 -21.92
N THR A 48 4.11 2.31 -22.29
CA THR A 48 4.28 0.86 -22.12
C THR A 48 5.41 0.50 -21.15
N ASN A 49 6.24 1.47 -20.79
CA ASN A 49 7.36 1.30 -19.88
C ASN A 49 7.12 2.14 -18.63
N PHE A 50 7.26 1.52 -17.48
CA PHE A 50 7.01 2.13 -16.17
C PHE A 50 8.18 1.86 -15.23
N THR A 51 8.44 2.82 -14.37
CA THR A 51 9.33 2.69 -13.22
C THR A 51 8.46 2.66 -11.96
N ALA A 52 8.50 1.55 -11.24
CA ALA A 52 7.81 1.35 -9.98
C ALA A 52 8.78 1.54 -8.83
N THR A 53 8.44 2.43 -7.90
CA THR A 53 9.20 2.73 -6.68
C THR A 53 8.27 2.76 -5.48
N ILE A 54 8.80 2.67 -4.26
CA ILE A 54 7.98 2.73 -3.04
C ILE A 54 8.02 4.14 -2.45
N GLY A 55 7.02 4.55 -1.68
CA GLY A 55 7.03 5.85 -1.04
C GLY A 55 5.88 6.06 -0.07
N PRO A 56 5.82 7.21 0.61
CA PRO A 56 4.76 7.53 1.53
C PRO A 56 3.41 7.62 0.81
N THR A 57 2.34 7.47 1.57
CA THR A 57 0.97 7.32 1.08
C THR A 57 0.26 8.65 0.85
N GLY A 58 0.87 9.79 1.20
CA GLY A 58 0.23 11.10 1.07
C GLY A 58 -0.80 11.42 2.16
N GLY A 59 -0.76 10.71 3.29
CA GLY A 59 -1.71 10.89 4.39
C GLY A 59 -3.15 10.71 3.94
N ASP A 60 -4.08 11.48 4.51
CA ASP A 60 -5.49 11.38 4.14
C ASP A 60 -5.73 11.85 2.70
N ARG A 61 -5.01 12.88 2.23
CA ARG A 61 -5.19 13.43 0.87
C ARG A 61 -4.75 12.46 -0.25
N GLY A 62 -3.89 11.50 0.06
CA GLY A 62 -3.35 10.52 -0.88
C GLY A 62 -4.14 9.22 -0.88
N TYR A 63 -3.43 8.11 -0.64
CA TYR A 63 -3.95 6.75 -0.80
C TYR A 63 -5.31 6.52 -0.13
N SER A 64 -5.47 6.94 1.12
CA SER A 64 -6.63 6.57 1.93
C SER A 64 -7.94 7.15 1.38
N LEU A 65 -7.97 8.44 1.02
CA LEU A 65 -9.18 9.03 0.42
C LEU A 65 -9.32 8.71 -1.06
N VAL A 66 -8.22 8.47 -1.79
CA VAL A 66 -8.27 8.10 -3.21
C VAL A 66 -8.83 6.69 -3.41
N THR A 67 -8.42 5.74 -2.58
CA THR A 67 -8.82 4.32 -2.72
C THR A 67 -9.97 3.92 -1.79
N SER A 68 -10.28 4.73 -0.78
CA SER A 68 -11.16 4.36 0.34
C SER A 68 -10.66 3.18 1.20
N TYR A 69 -9.42 2.72 1.02
CA TYR A 69 -8.78 1.70 1.85
C TYR A 69 -7.76 2.33 2.81
N ARG A 70 -7.60 1.75 4.01
CA ARG A 70 -6.56 2.19 4.94
C ARG A 70 -5.20 1.73 4.43
N SER A 71 -4.26 2.67 4.35
CA SER A 71 -2.88 2.37 3.97
C SER A 71 -1.99 2.16 5.17
N TRP A 72 -0.98 1.30 5.02
CA TRP A 72 0.00 0.96 6.04
C TRP A 72 1.34 1.71 5.86
N ASN A 73 1.26 3.02 5.61
CA ASN A 73 2.38 3.99 5.49
C ASN A 73 3.19 3.99 4.19
N LEU A 74 3.16 2.92 3.39
CA LEU A 74 3.84 2.87 2.08
C LEU A 74 2.86 2.54 0.95
N ALA A 75 3.13 3.12 -0.22
CA ALA A 75 2.39 2.87 -1.45
C ALA A 75 3.34 2.80 -2.65
N TRP A 76 2.84 2.25 -3.75
CA TRP A 76 3.51 2.29 -5.04
C TRP A 76 3.47 3.69 -5.64
N TRP A 77 4.65 4.12 -6.10
CA TRP A 77 4.88 5.31 -6.89
C TRP A 77 5.33 4.87 -8.28
N ILE A 78 4.46 5.06 -9.28
CA ILE A 78 4.72 4.67 -10.66
C ILE A 78 4.94 5.93 -11.48
N GLU A 79 6.06 6.01 -12.21
CA GLU A 79 6.44 7.21 -12.98
C GLU A 79 6.39 8.49 -12.12
N ASP A 80 6.91 8.36 -10.89
CA ASP A 80 6.96 9.39 -9.84
C ASP A 80 5.60 10.02 -9.50
N LYS A 81 4.52 9.27 -9.68
CA LYS A 81 3.17 9.63 -9.27
C LYS A 81 2.73 8.64 -8.20
N LEU A 82 2.08 9.14 -7.15
CA LEU A 82 1.50 8.32 -6.09
C LEU A 82 0.26 7.62 -6.65
N ILE A 83 0.26 6.28 -6.62
CA ILE A 83 -0.83 5.39 -7.05
C ILE A 83 -1.62 5.84 -8.29
N PRO A 84 -0.97 6.06 -9.44
CA PRO A 84 -1.68 6.46 -10.64
C PRO A 84 -2.57 5.32 -11.17
N GLU A 85 -3.69 5.69 -11.79
CA GLU A 85 -4.44 4.79 -12.65
C GLU A 85 -3.65 4.55 -13.95
N ILE A 86 -3.45 3.29 -14.30
CA ILE A 86 -2.73 2.91 -15.52
C ILE A 86 -3.74 2.29 -16.48
N TYR A 87 -3.89 2.89 -17.65
CA TYR A 87 -4.73 2.33 -18.71
C TYR A 87 -3.88 1.44 -19.60
N VAL A 88 -4.31 0.18 -19.71
CA VAL A 88 -3.66 -0.84 -20.52
C VAL A 88 -4.60 -1.36 -21.60
N GLU A 89 -4.03 -1.90 -22.66
CA GLU A 89 -4.74 -2.42 -23.83
C GLU A 89 -4.53 -3.94 -23.92
N ARG A 90 -5.60 -4.68 -24.21
CA ARG A 90 -5.54 -6.13 -24.46
C ARG A 90 -4.64 -6.42 -25.66
N GLY A 91 -3.84 -7.48 -25.55
CA GLY A 91 -2.83 -7.87 -26.54
C GLY A 91 -1.52 -7.09 -26.47
N GLN A 92 -1.44 -5.99 -25.70
CA GLN A 92 -0.23 -5.19 -25.55
C GLN A 92 0.65 -5.69 -24.40
N THR A 93 1.97 -5.64 -24.59
CA THR A 93 2.98 -5.91 -23.56
C THR A 93 3.43 -4.62 -22.87
N TYR A 94 3.48 -4.67 -21.55
CA TYR A 94 3.92 -3.61 -20.66
C TYR A 94 5.13 -4.08 -19.84
N TYR A 95 6.02 -3.14 -19.53
CA TYR A 95 7.31 -3.38 -18.88
C TYR A 95 7.42 -2.51 -17.65
N PHE A 96 7.66 -3.13 -16.50
CA PHE A 96 7.83 -2.45 -15.23
C PHE A 96 9.25 -2.70 -14.72
N THR A 97 10.01 -1.62 -14.56
CA THR A 97 11.27 -1.59 -13.84
C THR A 97 10.95 -1.40 -12.36
N VAL A 98 11.12 -2.44 -11.55
CA VAL A 98 10.59 -2.50 -10.18
C VAL A 98 11.70 -2.30 -9.16
N HIS A 99 11.57 -1.26 -8.35
CA HIS A 99 12.47 -0.97 -7.25
C HIS A 99 11.80 -1.13 -5.88
N GLY A 100 11.30 -2.33 -5.62
CA GLY A 100 10.59 -2.69 -4.38
C GLY A 100 11.49 -3.16 -3.23
N GLY A 101 12.78 -3.36 -3.48
CA GLY A 101 13.70 -3.97 -2.52
C GLY A 101 13.68 -5.50 -2.54
N ASN A 102 14.75 -6.09 -2.02
CA ASN A 102 15.08 -7.51 -2.13
C ASN A 102 15.60 -8.11 -0.80
N ASP A 103 15.41 -7.42 0.32
CA ASP A 103 15.86 -7.89 1.63
C ASP A 103 14.78 -8.74 2.31
N HIS A 104 14.84 -10.05 2.12
CA HIS A 104 13.85 -10.98 2.68
C HIS A 104 13.86 -11.02 4.22
N SER A 105 14.88 -10.44 4.88
CA SER A 105 14.96 -10.37 6.33
C SER A 105 14.30 -9.11 6.91
N ASP A 106 13.99 -8.13 6.06
CA ASP A 106 13.33 -6.88 6.43
C ASP A 106 12.14 -6.61 5.50
N ILE A 107 10.94 -6.95 5.98
CA ILE A 107 9.68 -6.72 5.25
C ILE A 107 9.43 -5.26 4.86
N THR A 108 10.05 -4.31 5.58
CA THR A 108 9.93 -2.88 5.25
C THR A 108 10.75 -2.50 4.01
N ARG A 109 11.62 -3.41 3.56
CA ARG A 109 12.52 -3.28 2.41
C ARG A 109 12.32 -4.40 1.38
N TYR A 110 11.19 -5.08 1.42
CA TYR A 110 10.88 -6.16 0.49
C TYR A 110 9.45 -6.05 -0.02
N HIS A 111 9.29 -5.34 -1.14
CA HIS A 111 7.99 -5.04 -1.75
C HIS A 111 7.92 -5.56 -3.19
N PRO A 112 7.83 -6.88 -3.41
CA PRO A 112 7.66 -7.42 -4.75
C PRO A 112 6.33 -6.97 -5.38
N LEU A 113 6.40 -6.34 -6.56
CA LEU A 113 5.25 -5.92 -7.34
C LEU A 113 4.59 -7.12 -8.04
N TYR A 114 3.27 -7.19 -8.02
CA TYR A 114 2.51 -8.14 -8.84
C TYR A 114 1.18 -7.53 -9.30
N ILE A 115 0.59 -8.11 -10.35
CA ILE A 115 -0.67 -7.66 -10.95
C ILE A 115 -1.73 -8.72 -10.69
N THR A 116 -2.88 -8.32 -10.17
CA THR A 116 -3.90 -9.21 -9.62
C THR A 116 -5.32 -8.68 -9.77
N SER A 117 -6.32 -9.56 -9.65
CA SER A 117 -7.72 -9.19 -9.55
C SER A 117 -8.12 -8.67 -8.16
N SER A 118 -7.26 -8.81 -7.14
CA SER A 118 -7.58 -8.43 -5.74
C SER A 118 -7.15 -6.99 -5.41
N PRO A 119 -8.05 -6.14 -4.88
CA PRO A 119 -7.70 -4.82 -4.39
C PRO A 119 -6.93 -4.83 -3.05
N GLU A 120 -6.88 -5.95 -2.33
CA GLU A 120 -6.21 -6.06 -1.04
C GLU A 120 -4.71 -6.40 -1.14
N GLY A 121 -4.30 -7.15 -2.17
CA GLY A 121 -2.91 -7.60 -2.30
C GLY A 121 -2.54 -8.75 -1.34
N GLY A 122 -1.25 -8.89 -1.03
CA GLY A 122 -0.77 -9.79 0.03
C GLY A 122 -0.92 -11.28 -0.27
N PHE A 123 -0.88 -11.69 -1.54
CA PHE A 123 -1.15 -13.06 -1.98
C PHE A 123 -0.48 -14.16 -1.14
N ASN A 124 0.80 -14.01 -0.78
CA ASN A 124 1.55 -15.03 -0.05
C ASN A 124 1.11 -15.22 1.41
N MET A 125 0.20 -14.39 1.91
CA MET A 125 -0.30 -14.42 3.29
C MET A 125 -1.73 -14.93 3.39
N LYS A 126 -2.37 -15.10 2.23
CA LYS A 126 -3.71 -15.63 2.10
C LYS A 126 -3.73 -17.15 2.31
N THR A 127 -4.85 -17.65 2.79
CA THR A 127 -5.14 -19.09 2.83
C THR A 127 -5.25 -19.64 1.41
N SER A 128 -5.10 -20.96 1.24
CA SER A 128 -5.25 -21.59 -0.08
C SER A 128 -6.60 -21.28 -0.73
N GLU A 129 -7.69 -21.26 0.05
CA GLU A 129 -9.05 -20.95 -0.44
C GLU A 129 -9.19 -19.50 -0.92
N GLU A 130 -8.46 -18.57 -0.31
CA GLU A 130 -8.43 -17.17 -0.72
C GLU A 130 -7.55 -16.97 -1.95
N GLN A 131 -6.42 -17.67 -2.01
CA GLN A 131 -5.54 -17.67 -3.19
C GLN A 131 -6.26 -18.22 -4.43
N GLU A 132 -7.09 -19.25 -4.29
CA GLU A 132 -7.88 -19.81 -5.39
C GLU A 132 -8.91 -18.84 -5.99
N LYS A 133 -9.33 -17.81 -5.22
CA LYS A 133 -10.28 -16.78 -5.68
C LYS A 133 -9.58 -15.59 -6.35
N GLU A 134 -8.26 -15.50 -6.23
CA GLU A 134 -7.47 -14.41 -6.76
C GLU A 134 -6.76 -14.82 -8.05
N GLN A 135 -6.98 -14.07 -9.12
CA GLN A 135 -6.28 -14.28 -10.37
C GLN A 135 -5.03 -13.40 -10.40
N ILE A 136 -3.87 -14.03 -10.59
CA ILE A 136 -2.61 -13.33 -10.82
C ILE A 136 -2.36 -13.21 -12.32
N PHE A 137 -2.08 -11.98 -12.77
CA PHE A 137 -1.80 -11.67 -14.17
C PHE A 137 -0.31 -11.53 -14.47
N ALA A 138 0.49 -11.09 -13.50
CA ALA A 138 1.95 -10.98 -13.62
C ALA A 138 2.62 -10.85 -12.25
N GLY A 139 3.94 -11.08 -12.18
CA GLY A 139 4.76 -10.81 -10.99
C GLY A 139 4.89 -11.95 -9.98
N VAL A 140 4.24 -13.10 -10.22
CA VAL A 140 4.39 -14.32 -9.42
C VAL A 140 4.64 -15.52 -10.33
N ALA A 141 5.59 -16.35 -9.97
CA ALA A 141 5.84 -17.66 -10.56
C ALA A 141 5.53 -18.76 -9.54
N TYR A 142 5.28 -19.98 -10.00
CA TYR A 142 5.09 -21.12 -9.11
C TYR A 142 6.31 -22.02 -9.16
N SER A 143 6.86 -22.34 -7.99
CA SER A 143 7.96 -23.30 -7.86
C SER A 143 7.51 -24.71 -8.27
N LYS A 144 8.45 -25.66 -8.36
CA LYS A 144 8.13 -27.07 -8.62
C LYS A 144 7.17 -27.67 -7.59
N LEU A 145 7.12 -27.10 -6.39
CA LEU A 145 6.23 -27.50 -5.30
C LEU A 145 4.90 -26.71 -5.31
N ARG A 146 4.61 -25.97 -6.38
CA ARG A 146 3.45 -25.07 -6.52
C ARG A 146 3.37 -23.98 -5.44
N MET A 147 4.52 -23.58 -4.90
CA MET A 147 4.57 -22.44 -3.99
C MET A 147 4.70 -21.15 -4.80
N PRO A 148 3.90 -20.12 -4.52
CA PRO A 148 4.01 -18.83 -5.18
C PRO A 148 5.29 -18.10 -4.77
N GLU A 149 6.07 -17.68 -5.76
CA GLU A 149 7.32 -16.95 -5.61
C GLU A 149 7.23 -15.64 -6.40
N PRO A 150 7.42 -14.47 -5.76
CA PRO A 150 7.44 -13.21 -6.47
C PRO A 150 8.63 -13.15 -7.44
N THR A 151 8.40 -12.62 -8.63
CA THR A 151 9.43 -12.53 -9.68
C THR A 151 10.00 -11.12 -9.84
N ALA A 152 9.22 -10.10 -9.48
CA ALA A 152 9.58 -8.70 -9.64
C ALA A 152 10.37 -8.14 -8.43
N VAL A 153 11.49 -8.80 -8.10
CA VAL A 153 12.35 -8.46 -6.94
C VAL A 153 13.63 -7.80 -7.41
N GLY A 154 14.05 -6.70 -6.77
CA GLY A 154 15.32 -6.02 -7.09
C GLY A 154 15.66 -4.89 -6.12
N SER A 155 16.57 -3.98 -6.50
CA SER A 155 17.05 -2.89 -5.63
C SER A 155 15.92 -2.00 -5.11
N LEU A 156 16.09 -1.40 -3.93
CA LEU A 156 15.09 -0.51 -3.36
C LEU A 156 15.31 0.94 -3.83
N CYS A 157 14.25 1.59 -4.30
CA CYS A 157 14.19 3.04 -4.47
C CYS A 157 12.93 3.55 -3.78
N GLN A 158 13.10 4.48 -2.86
CA GLN A 158 12.04 4.94 -1.99
C GLN A 158 11.97 6.48 -1.95
N TRP A 159 10.76 7.02 -2.12
CA TRP A 159 10.45 8.41 -1.75
C TRP A 159 10.39 8.55 -0.23
N LYS A 160 11.04 9.56 0.33
CA LYS A 160 11.14 9.79 1.78
C LYS A 160 10.89 11.24 2.13
N HIS A 161 10.35 11.49 3.32
CA HIS A 161 10.12 12.85 3.82
C HIS A 161 11.42 13.59 4.12
N ILE A 162 11.46 14.88 3.78
CA ILE A 162 12.46 15.81 4.31
C ILE A 162 11.92 16.36 5.64
N GLY A 163 12.23 15.67 6.74
CA GLY A 163 11.72 16.04 8.06
C GLY A 163 10.29 15.55 8.29
N GLN A 164 9.36 16.46 8.58
CA GLN A 164 7.96 16.12 8.86
C GLN A 164 7.20 15.83 7.56
N ASP A 165 6.16 15.00 7.65
CA ASP A 165 5.22 14.77 6.55
C ASP A 165 4.39 16.02 6.25
N MET A 166 4.49 16.53 5.03
CA MET A 166 3.91 17.80 4.58
C MET A 166 2.56 17.63 3.87
N TRP A 167 1.92 16.46 3.93
CA TRP A 167 0.66 16.22 3.23
C TRP A 167 -0.46 17.20 3.59
N GLN A 168 -0.52 17.66 4.86
CA GLN A 168 -1.57 18.58 5.31
C GLN A 168 -1.41 19.97 4.71
N GLN A 169 -0.16 20.44 4.61
CA GLN A 169 0.21 21.76 4.09
C GLN A 169 0.29 21.80 2.57
N SER A 170 0.33 20.64 1.91
CA SER A 170 0.44 20.52 0.46
C SER A 170 -0.94 20.52 -0.19
N GLU A 171 -1.34 21.67 -0.73
CA GLU A 171 -2.62 21.80 -1.43
C GLU A 171 -2.69 20.92 -2.69
N THR A 172 -1.56 20.78 -3.38
CA THR A 172 -1.41 19.93 -4.57
C THR A 172 -0.44 18.79 -4.32
N PHE A 173 -0.56 17.72 -5.10
CA PHE A 173 0.39 16.62 -5.06
C PHE A 173 1.79 17.02 -5.50
N ASP A 174 1.93 17.93 -6.46
CA ASP A 174 3.26 18.34 -6.91
C ASP A 174 4.01 19.07 -5.79
N THR A 175 3.32 19.95 -5.05
CA THR A 175 3.86 20.55 -3.81
C THR A 175 4.22 19.50 -2.76
N TYR A 176 3.41 18.45 -2.62
CA TYR A 176 3.72 17.34 -1.72
C TYR A 176 4.97 16.58 -2.17
N LYS A 177 5.06 16.23 -3.44
CA LYS A 177 6.20 15.51 -4.02
C LYS A 177 7.49 16.31 -3.88
N ASP A 178 7.44 17.63 -4.05
CA ASP A 178 8.59 18.54 -3.86
C ASP A 178 9.09 18.57 -2.40
N SER A 179 8.26 18.17 -1.43
CA SER A 179 8.67 18.02 -0.03
C SER A 179 9.40 16.70 0.27
N LEU A 180 9.48 15.81 -0.72
CA LEU A 180 10.11 14.49 -0.60
C LEU A 180 11.45 14.45 -1.35
N TYR A 181 12.28 13.49 -0.99
CA TYR A 181 13.47 13.14 -1.75
C TYR A 181 13.47 11.64 -2.07
N LYS A 182 14.11 11.27 -3.18
CA LYS A 182 14.22 9.87 -3.61
C LYS A 182 15.56 9.28 -3.16
N SER A 183 15.51 8.16 -2.46
CA SER A 183 16.67 7.42 -1.93
C SER A 183 16.71 6.04 -2.57
N CYS A 184 17.78 5.76 -3.31
CA CYS A 184 17.96 4.51 -4.04
C CYS A 184 19.20 3.76 -3.57
N ASP A 185 19.02 2.46 -3.32
CA ASP A 185 20.12 1.53 -3.10
C ASP A 185 20.86 1.25 -4.41
N SER A 186 22.14 0.89 -4.32
CA SER A 186 22.88 0.35 -5.45
C SER A 186 22.39 -1.05 -5.81
N GLY A 187 22.23 -1.35 -7.09
CA GLY A 187 21.89 -2.68 -7.57
C GLY A 187 20.92 -2.64 -8.75
N LEU A 188 20.69 -3.81 -9.34
CA LEU A 188 19.76 -3.93 -10.45
C LEU A 188 18.30 -3.91 -9.96
N PRO A 189 17.40 -3.22 -10.67
CA PRO A 189 15.96 -3.32 -10.42
C PRO A 189 15.44 -4.72 -10.76
N GLY A 190 14.26 -5.03 -10.20
CA GLY A 190 13.44 -6.14 -10.65
C GLY A 190 12.77 -5.80 -11.97
N SER A 191 12.27 -6.83 -12.65
CA SER A 191 11.55 -6.68 -13.91
C SER A 191 10.23 -7.43 -13.83
N LEU A 192 9.14 -6.74 -14.17
CA LEU A 192 7.84 -7.35 -14.40
C LEU A 192 7.43 -7.04 -15.84
N VAL A 193 7.27 -8.10 -16.63
CA VAL A 193 6.78 -8.02 -18.01
C VAL A 193 5.39 -8.63 -18.03
N TRP A 194 4.42 -7.87 -18.53
CA TRP A 194 3.03 -8.29 -18.56
C TRP A 194 2.42 -8.06 -19.93
N THR A 195 1.98 -9.13 -20.57
CA THR A 195 1.12 -9.05 -21.76
C THR A 195 -0.32 -9.20 -21.31
N VAL A 196 -1.14 -8.18 -21.59
CA VAL A 196 -2.55 -8.16 -21.19
C VAL A 196 -3.31 -9.16 -22.05
N ALA A 197 -3.86 -10.21 -21.45
CA ALA A 197 -4.65 -11.20 -22.16
C ALA A 197 -6.03 -10.65 -22.51
N GLU A 198 -6.66 -11.18 -23.57
CA GLU A 198 -8.00 -10.76 -24.02
C GLU A 198 -9.07 -10.93 -22.94
N ASP A 199 -8.94 -11.95 -22.10
CA ASP A 199 -9.85 -12.28 -21.00
C ASP A 199 -9.53 -11.53 -19.69
N THR A 200 -8.53 -10.65 -19.68
CA THR A 200 -8.25 -9.80 -18.52
C THR A 200 -9.47 -8.91 -18.24
N PRO A 201 -9.97 -8.83 -16.98
CA PRO A 201 -11.04 -7.91 -16.61
C PRO A 201 -10.69 -6.44 -16.89
N ASP A 202 -11.70 -5.58 -17.01
CA ASP A 202 -11.48 -4.13 -17.25
C ASP A 202 -10.79 -3.42 -16.08
N LEU A 203 -10.83 -4.00 -14.88
CA LEU A 203 -10.16 -3.50 -13.69
C LEU A 203 -9.31 -4.60 -13.05
N VAL A 204 -8.03 -4.29 -12.90
CA VAL A 204 -7.05 -5.09 -12.15
C VAL A 204 -6.20 -4.16 -11.30
N TYR A 205 -5.46 -4.72 -10.36
CA TYR A 205 -4.70 -3.98 -9.36
C TYR A 205 -3.23 -4.38 -9.41
N TYR A 206 -2.35 -3.41 -9.15
CA TYR A 206 -0.94 -3.68 -8.88
C TYR A 206 -0.72 -3.59 -7.37
N GLN A 207 -0.11 -4.62 -6.79
CA GLN A 207 -0.08 -4.83 -5.35
C GLN A 207 1.30 -5.30 -4.88
N VAL A 208 1.48 -5.41 -3.56
CA VAL A 208 2.65 -6.06 -2.97
C VAL A 208 2.33 -7.54 -2.71
N CYS A 209 3.13 -8.45 -3.25
CA CYS A 209 2.86 -9.90 -3.20
C CYS A 209 2.95 -10.48 -1.78
N ILE A 210 3.76 -9.87 -0.93
CA ILE A 210 3.86 -10.19 0.48
C ILE A 210 3.26 -9.07 1.32
N TYR A 211 2.54 -9.41 2.38
CA TYR A 211 2.11 -8.45 3.39
C TYR A 211 2.23 -9.07 4.79
N GLU A 212 3.32 -8.82 5.51
CA GLU A 212 3.41 -9.28 6.90
C GLU A 212 2.75 -8.26 7.84
N GLU A 213 1.61 -8.63 8.42
CA GLU A 213 1.16 -8.04 9.67
C GLU A 213 2.01 -8.65 10.78
N SER A 214 2.80 -7.82 11.48
CA SER A 214 3.58 -8.26 12.64
C SER A 214 2.63 -8.87 13.68
N ARG A 215 2.60 -10.20 13.76
CA ARG A 215 2.01 -10.92 14.89
C ARG A 215 2.94 -10.77 16.08
N THR A 216 2.61 -9.87 17.00
CA THR A 216 3.01 -10.04 18.40
C THR A 216 1.83 -10.62 19.14
N ILE A 217 1.88 -11.93 19.40
CA ILE A 217 1.12 -12.54 20.48
C ILE A 217 1.77 -12.08 21.79
N VAL A 218 1.00 -11.40 22.63
CA VAL A 218 0.93 -11.72 24.07
C VAL A 218 -0.53 -11.67 24.50
#